data_AF-A0A9D6Q8H4-F1
#
_entry.id   AF-A0A9D6Q8H4-F1
#
_cell.length_a   1.000
_cell.length_b   1.000
_cell.length_c   1.000
_cell.angle_alpha   90.00
_cell.angle_beta   90.00
_cell.angle_gamma   90.00
#
_symmetry.space_group_name_H-M   'P 1'
#
loop_
_entity.id
_entity.type
_entity.pdbx_description
1 polymer ?
#
loop_
_entity_poly.entity_id
_entity_poly.type
_entity_poly.pdbx_seq_one_letter_code
_entity_poly.pdbx_strand_id
1 'polypeptide(L)'
;MTVETAGNYHISGEIADEAQEVRLSASAPLQALPEGTSTVSLFFDRRQLPSGGTYGPFTLVSLQFFEQRDEGIAWLDKYSGSYAIATLLEGPPSTVPTPSATSTPTYTATPTTPTSTATATQTPTDVATAPPTLSPTATQTSNPTETATPIPCAGDCDGGDTVTIDELVKGVNIALGNLALDQCPQFDCNGNQQVTVDCLVQAVNAALNNCSG
;
A
#
# COMPACT_ATOMS: atom_id res chain seq x y z
N MET A 1 -24.66 -10.33 -6.51
CA MET A 1 -24.17 -9.17 -7.28
C MET A 1 -24.27 -9.51 -8.75
N THR A 2 -24.61 -8.57 -9.62
CA THR A 2 -24.77 -8.80 -11.07
C THR A 2 -23.77 -7.94 -11.83
N VAL A 3 -23.03 -8.54 -12.77
CA VAL A 3 -22.09 -7.83 -13.65
C VAL A 3 -22.56 -7.93 -15.10
N GLU A 4 -22.39 -6.83 -15.85
CA GLU A 4 -22.80 -6.74 -17.26
C GLU A 4 -21.72 -7.24 -18.22
N THR A 5 -20.51 -7.48 -17.74
CA THR A 5 -19.39 -7.98 -18.55
C THR A 5 -18.61 -9.00 -17.73
N ALA A 6 -18.08 -10.03 -18.40
CA ALA A 6 -17.18 -10.97 -17.74
C ALA A 6 -15.80 -10.33 -17.58
N GLY A 7 -15.18 -10.47 -16.41
CA GLY A 7 -13.93 -9.75 -16.16
C GLY A 7 -13.33 -9.92 -14.78
N ASN A 8 -12.31 -9.12 -14.52
CA ASN A 8 -11.66 -9.03 -13.22
C ASN A 8 -12.25 -7.86 -12.45
N TYR A 9 -12.58 -8.12 -11.20
CA TYR A 9 -13.21 -7.16 -10.33
C TYR A 9 -12.53 -7.12 -8.98
N HIS A 10 -12.88 -6.14 -8.17
CA HIS A 10 -12.43 -6.00 -6.81
C HIS A 10 -13.62 -5.62 -5.95
N ILE A 11 -13.72 -6.24 -4.78
CA ILE A 11 -14.73 -5.88 -3.77
C ILE A 11 -14.00 -5.39 -2.52
N SER A 12 -14.46 -4.28 -1.97
CA SER A 12 -13.97 -3.75 -0.71
C SER A 12 -15.15 -3.44 0.19
N GLY A 13 -15.00 -3.69 1.48
CA GLY A 13 -16.04 -3.41 2.44
C GLY A 13 -15.48 -3.09 3.81
N GLU A 14 -16.33 -2.45 4.59
CA GLU A 14 -16.03 -2.04 5.95
C GLU A 14 -17.22 -2.37 6.85
N ILE A 15 -16.94 -3.04 7.96
CA ILE A 15 -17.88 -3.26 9.05
C ILE A 15 -17.46 -2.46 10.28
N ALA A 16 -18.44 -1.99 11.03
CA ALA A 16 -18.20 -1.25 12.26
C ALA A 16 -19.15 -1.73 13.36
N ASP A 17 -18.70 -1.64 14.61
CA ASP A 17 -19.55 -1.87 15.76
C ASP A 17 -20.63 -0.76 15.91
N GLU A 18 -21.57 -0.95 16.83
CA GLU A 18 -22.64 0.03 17.06
C GLU A 18 -22.12 1.41 17.46
N ALA A 19 -20.99 1.46 18.16
CA ALA A 19 -20.36 2.71 18.59
C ALA A 19 -19.54 3.40 17.49
N GLN A 20 -19.30 2.75 16.35
CA GLN A 20 -18.37 3.17 15.28
C GLN A 20 -16.90 3.32 15.76
N GLU A 21 -16.56 2.80 16.93
CA GLU A 21 -15.21 2.87 17.52
C GLU A 21 -14.31 1.77 16.94
N VAL A 22 -14.90 0.62 16.61
CA VAL A 22 -14.17 -0.52 16.08
C VAL A 22 -14.60 -0.76 14.65
N ARG A 23 -13.66 -0.58 13.72
CA ARG A 23 -13.89 -0.76 12.28
C ARG A 23 -12.94 -1.83 11.73
N LEU A 24 -13.48 -2.72 10.91
CA LEU A 24 -12.72 -3.74 10.19
C LEU A 24 -12.92 -3.53 8.70
N SER A 25 -11.80 -3.42 7.98
CA SER A 25 -11.79 -3.31 6.53
C SER A 25 -11.32 -4.60 5.90
N ALA A 26 -11.93 -4.95 4.77
CA ALA A 26 -11.52 -6.09 3.97
C ALA A 26 -11.63 -5.75 2.50
N SER A 27 -10.76 -6.37 1.71
CA SER A 27 -10.85 -6.31 0.26
C SER A 27 -10.40 -7.61 -0.36
N ALA A 28 -11.04 -7.99 -1.47
CA ALA A 28 -10.71 -9.20 -2.19
C ALA A 28 -10.74 -8.96 -3.70
N PRO A 29 -9.72 -9.42 -4.44
CA PRO A 29 -9.80 -9.52 -5.89
C PRO A 29 -10.77 -10.64 -6.26
N LEU A 30 -11.53 -10.41 -7.33
CA LEU A 30 -12.46 -11.37 -7.88
C LEU A 30 -12.11 -11.59 -9.35
N GLN A 31 -11.37 -12.66 -9.62
CA GLN A 31 -10.82 -12.93 -10.95
C GLN A 31 -11.81 -13.71 -11.81
N ALA A 32 -11.88 -13.34 -13.09
CA ALA A 32 -12.67 -14.04 -14.10
C ALA A 32 -14.15 -14.28 -13.69
N LEU A 33 -14.82 -13.26 -13.14
CA LEU A 33 -16.27 -13.35 -12.94
C LEU A 33 -16.97 -13.51 -14.29
N PRO A 34 -17.93 -14.44 -14.41
CA PRO A 34 -18.78 -14.51 -15.58
C PRO A 34 -19.76 -13.33 -15.60
N GLU A 35 -20.20 -12.97 -16.81
CA GLU A 35 -21.35 -12.07 -17.00
C GLU A 35 -22.60 -12.65 -16.30
N GLY A 36 -23.38 -11.79 -15.65
CA GLY A 36 -24.59 -12.16 -14.94
C GLY A 36 -24.42 -12.17 -13.41
N THR A 37 -25.26 -12.95 -12.73
CA THR A 37 -25.34 -12.93 -11.26
C THR A 37 -24.38 -13.92 -10.62
N SER A 38 -23.53 -13.43 -9.72
CA SER A 38 -22.64 -14.23 -8.90
C SER A 38 -22.82 -13.93 -7.40
N THR A 39 -22.58 -14.95 -6.57
CA THR A 39 -22.43 -14.79 -5.13
C THR A 39 -20.94 -14.69 -4.81
N VAL A 40 -20.56 -13.66 -4.05
CA VAL A 40 -19.18 -13.42 -3.62
C VAL A 40 -19.14 -13.30 -2.11
N SER A 41 -18.01 -13.64 -1.52
CA SER A 41 -17.80 -13.55 -0.06
C SER A 41 -16.63 -12.62 0.23
N LEU A 42 -16.83 -11.75 1.22
CA LEU A 42 -15.80 -10.88 1.77
C LEU A 42 -15.56 -11.27 3.22
N PHE A 43 -14.31 -11.56 3.57
CA PHE A 43 -13.93 -12.04 4.90
C PHE A 43 -13.19 -10.94 5.67
N PHE A 44 -13.63 -10.68 6.91
CA PHE A 44 -13.02 -9.73 7.81
C PHE A 44 -12.15 -10.46 8.83
N ASP A 45 -10.88 -10.08 8.95
CA ASP A 45 -9.94 -10.76 9.83
C ASP A 45 -10.08 -10.27 11.28
N ARG A 46 -10.55 -11.16 12.15
CA ARG A 46 -10.72 -10.87 13.58
C ARG A 46 -9.40 -10.55 14.30
N ARG A 47 -8.25 -10.94 13.73
CA ARG A 47 -6.93 -10.62 14.31
C ARG A 47 -6.61 -9.12 14.27
N GLN A 48 -7.34 -8.34 13.46
CA GLN A 48 -7.22 -6.88 13.44
C GLN A 48 -7.89 -6.21 14.65
N LEU A 49 -8.69 -6.95 15.43
CA LEU A 49 -9.28 -6.43 16.66
C LEU A 49 -8.25 -6.39 17.79
N PRO A 50 -8.31 -5.38 18.68
CA PRO A 50 -7.45 -5.35 19.85
C PRO A 50 -7.65 -6.60 20.74
N SER A 51 -6.60 -6.97 21.47
CA SER A 51 -6.67 -8.11 22.39
C SER A 51 -7.48 -7.75 23.64
N GLY A 52 -8.57 -8.48 23.87
CA GLY A 52 -9.43 -8.34 25.04
C GLY A 52 -10.59 -7.37 24.80
N GLY A 53 -11.79 -7.78 25.23
CA GLY A 53 -13.03 -7.02 25.02
C GLY A 53 -14.13 -7.87 24.37
N THR A 54 -15.35 -7.34 24.41
CA THR A 54 -16.48 -7.86 23.63
C THR A 54 -16.65 -6.93 22.44
N TYR A 55 -16.55 -7.47 21.23
CA TYR A 55 -16.69 -6.71 20.00
C TYR A 55 -17.97 -7.09 19.27
N GLY A 56 -18.60 -6.09 18.66
CA GLY A 56 -19.86 -6.23 17.96
C GLY A 56 -21.09 -6.02 18.86
N PRO A 57 -22.31 -6.11 18.30
CA PRO A 57 -22.61 -6.54 16.94
C PRO A 57 -22.05 -5.61 15.87
N PHE A 58 -21.61 -6.18 14.75
CA PHE A 58 -21.06 -5.43 13.62
C PHE A 58 -22.14 -5.20 12.57
N THR A 59 -22.16 -4.00 12.01
CA THR A 59 -22.97 -3.64 10.84
C THR A 59 -22.03 -3.32 9.69
N LEU A 60 -22.43 -3.59 8.45
CA LEU A 60 -21.68 -3.05 7.33
C LEU A 60 -22.04 -1.58 7.14
N VAL A 61 -20.99 -0.77 6.99
CA VAL A 61 -21.07 0.67 6.81
C VAL A 61 -20.60 1.13 5.44
N SER A 62 -19.81 0.32 4.73
CA SER A 62 -19.37 0.60 3.35
C SER A 62 -19.17 -0.68 2.57
N LEU A 63 -19.70 -0.75 1.34
CA LEU A 63 -19.38 -1.81 0.38
C LEU A 63 -19.23 -1.20 -1.00
N GLN A 64 -18.09 -1.46 -1.61
CA GLN A 64 -17.64 -0.88 -2.86
C GLN A 64 -17.27 -1.98 -3.82
N PHE A 65 -17.65 -1.79 -5.08
CA PHE A 65 -17.41 -2.74 -6.14
C PHE A 65 -16.76 -2.06 -7.35
N PHE A 66 -15.69 -2.67 -7.83
CA PHE A 66 -14.82 -2.09 -8.82
C PHE A 66 -14.51 -3.08 -9.94
N GLU A 67 -14.35 -2.60 -11.15
CA GLU A 67 -13.84 -3.34 -12.30
C GLU A 67 -12.37 -3.01 -12.48
N GLN A 68 -11.55 -4.04 -12.61
CA GLN A 68 -10.16 -3.89 -13.01
C GLN A 68 -10.11 -3.86 -14.53
N ARG A 69 -9.71 -2.71 -15.09
CA ARG A 69 -9.44 -2.50 -16.50
C ARG A 69 -7.94 -2.38 -16.72
N ASP A 70 -7.50 -2.51 -17.96
CA ASP A 70 -6.08 -2.35 -18.32
C ASP A 70 -5.54 -0.94 -18.02
N GLU A 71 -6.40 0.07 -18.05
CA GLU A 71 -6.06 1.48 -17.79
C GLU A 71 -6.28 1.90 -16.33
N GLY A 72 -6.70 0.98 -15.44
CA GLY A 72 -6.92 1.28 -14.01
C GLY A 72 -8.19 0.65 -13.44
N ILE A 73 -8.77 1.30 -12.43
CA ILE A 73 -9.93 0.79 -11.70
C ILE A 73 -11.15 1.68 -11.98
N ALA A 74 -12.23 1.08 -12.49
CA ALA A 74 -13.51 1.76 -12.67
C ALA A 74 -14.43 1.47 -11.47
N TRP A 75 -15.04 2.52 -10.92
CA TRP A 75 -16.07 2.39 -9.88
C TRP A 75 -17.40 1.97 -10.54
N LEU A 76 -17.95 0.84 -10.12
CA LEU A 76 -19.25 0.37 -10.64
C LEU A 76 -20.37 0.66 -9.68
N ASP A 77 -20.14 0.43 -8.38
CA ASP A 77 -21.20 0.56 -7.41
C ASP A 77 -20.67 0.94 -6.03
N LYS A 78 -21.47 1.74 -5.32
CA LYS A 78 -21.25 2.14 -3.94
C LYS A 78 -22.53 1.91 -3.17
N TYR A 79 -22.51 0.89 -2.32
CA TYR A 79 -23.56 0.66 -1.34
C TYR A 79 -23.19 1.34 -0.03
N SER A 80 -24.01 2.31 0.39
CA SER A 80 -23.94 2.94 1.71
C SER A 80 -25.30 2.80 2.40
N GLY A 81 -25.38 1.93 3.40
CA GLY A 81 -26.57 1.72 4.22
C GLY A 81 -26.33 0.69 5.31
N SER A 82 -26.99 0.85 6.46
CA SER A 82 -26.86 -0.06 7.59
C SER A 82 -27.66 -1.33 7.32
N TYR A 83 -26.96 -2.44 7.04
CA TYR A 83 -27.58 -3.76 7.13
C TYR A 83 -27.11 -4.48 8.39
N ALA A 84 -28.07 -4.95 9.16
CA ALA A 84 -27.81 -5.88 10.25
C ALA A 84 -27.48 -7.23 9.63
N ILE A 85 -26.20 -7.60 9.63
CA ILE A 85 -25.83 -8.99 9.36
C ILE A 85 -26.14 -9.76 10.64
N ALA A 86 -27.30 -10.41 10.70
CA ALA A 86 -27.58 -11.38 11.74
C ALA A 86 -26.71 -12.62 11.51
N THR A 87 -25.43 -12.53 11.85
CA THR A 87 -24.54 -13.69 11.87
C THR A 87 -24.64 -14.32 13.25
N LEU A 88 -25.54 -15.29 13.41
CA LEU A 88 -25.40 -16.27 14.48
C LEU A 88 -24.15 -17.11 14.13
N LEU A 89 -23.01 -16.75 14.71
CA LEU A 89 -21.88 -17.68 14.81
C LEU A 89 -22.26 -18.74 15.86
N GLU A 90 -23.17 -19.64 15.52
CA GLU A 90 -23.32 -20.88 16.27
C GLU A 90 -22.02 -21.67 16.08
N GLY A 91 -21.10 -21.52 17.03
CA GLY A 91 -19.95 -22.41 17.11
C GLY A 91 -20.46 -23.85 17.24
N PRO A 92 -19.90 -24.82 16.49
CA PRO A 92 -20.28 -26.21 16.69
C PRO A 92 -20.00 -26.61 18.16
N PRO A 93 -20.88 -27.38 18.83
CA PRO A 93 -20.57 -27.88 20.16
C PRO A 93 -19.24 -28.62 20.13
N SER A 94 -18.35 -28.18 21.00
CA SER A 94 -16.96 -28.59 21.11
C SER A 94 -16.85 -30.04 21.58
N THR A 95 -17.09 -31.03 20.71
CA THR A 95 -16.88 -32.46 21.02
C THR A 95 -16.50 -33.34 19.83
N VAL A 96 -15.65 -32.88 18.89
CA VAL A 96 -15.11 -33.78 17.85
C VAL A 96 -13.60 -33.98 18.08
N PRO A 97 -13.13 -35.24 18.25
CA PRO A 97 -11.75 -35.53 18.62
C PRO A 97 -10.77 -35.22 17.47
N THR A 98 -9.57 -34.84 17.88
CA THR A 98 -8.39 -34.57 17.06
C THR A 98 -8.16 -35.64 15.97
N PRO A 99 -8.22 -35.30 14.66
CA PRO A 99 -7.63 -36.16 13.65
C PRO A 99 -6.10 -36.06 13.72
N SER A 100 -5.49 -37.20 14.01
CA SER A 100 -4.05 -37.44 13.97
C SER A 100 -3.55 -37.48 12.52
N ALA A 101 -2.45 -36.75 12.28
CA ALA A 101 -1.59 -36.62 11.10
C ALA A 101 -1.95 -37.33 9.78
N THR A 102 -1.88 -36.61 8.65
CA THR A 102 -1.67 -37.22 7.31
C THR A 102 -0.90 -36.28 6.37
N SER A 103 0.35 -36.69 6.08
CA SER A 103 1.28 -36.39 4.98
C SER A 103 1.36 -34.98 4.36
N THR A 104 2.50 -34.32 4.60
CA THR A 104 3.06 -33.23 3.79
C THR A 104 3.48 -33.74 2.40
N PRO A 105 3.09 -33.10 1.28
CA PRO A 105 3.69 -33.39 -0.02
C PRO A 105 5.12 -32.82 -0.07
N THR A 106 6.11 -33.71 -0.18
CA THR A 106 7.51 -33.35 -0.44
C THR A 106 7.67 -33.00 -1.92
N TYR A 107 7.84 -31.72 -2.21
CA TYR A 107 8.28 -31.28 -3.54
C TYR A 107 9.79 -31.50 -3.67
N THR A 108 10.19 -32.42 -4.55
CA THR A 108 11.58 -32.62 -4.96
C THR A 108 11.98 -31.50 -5.92
N ALA A 109 12.78 -30.54 -5.45
CA ALA A 109 13.45 -29.59 -6.33
C ALA A 109 14.65 -30.28 -7.01
N THR A 110 14.63 -30.37 -8.34
CA THR A 110 15.81 -30.75 -9.14
C THR A 110 16.83 -29.62 -9.10
N PRO A 111 18.06 -29.83 -8.59
CA PRO A 111 19.08 -28.79 -8.63
C PRO A 111 19.58 -28.61 -10.06
N THR A 112 19.27 -27.46 -10.67
CA THR A 112 19.96 -27.00 -11.88
C THR A 112 21.24 -26.28 -11.45
N THR A 113 22.37 -26.77 -11.96
CA THR A 113 23.72 -26.26 -11.69
C THR A 113 23.89 -24.89 -12.37
N PRO A 114 24.26 -23.81 -11.64
CA PRO A 114 24.73 -22.59 -12.27
C PRO A 114 26.15 -22.83 -12.83
N THR A 115 26.28 -22.80 -14.15
CA THR A 115 27.58 -22.75 -14.83
C THR A 115 28.18 -21.36 -14.65
N SER A 116 29.13 -21.21 -13.72
CA SER A 116 29.97 -20.02 -13.62
C SER A 116 31.06 -20.07 -14.68
N THR A 117 30.98 -19.17 -15.67
CA THR A 117 32.07 -18.93 -16.63
C THR A 117 33.10 -18.01 -15.99
N ALA A 118 34.21 -18.58 -15.52
CA ALA A 118 35.39 -17.82 -15.11
C ALA A 118 36.10 -17.28 -16.36
N THR A 119 36.17 -15.94 -16.50
CA THR A 119 37.04 -15.27 -17.49
C THR A 119 38.33 -14.88 -16.80
N ALA A 120 39.45 -15.33 -17.38
CA ALA A 120 40.79 -15.15 -16.85
C ALA A 120 41.38 -13.76 -17.17
N THR A 121 42.06 -13.22 -16.16
CA THR A 121 43.39 -12.58 -16.18
C THR A 121 43.74 -11.59 -17.29
N GLN A 122 43.89 -10.33 -16.90
CA GLN A 122 44.92 -9.45 -17.49
C GLN A 122 45.83 -8.87 -16.40
N THR A 123 47.09 -8.75 -16.82
CA THR A 123 48.38 -8.52 -16.16
C THR A 123 48.49 -7.24 -15.31
N PRO A 124 49.25 -7.25 -14.19
CA PRO A 124 49.61 -6.03 -13.46
C PRO A 124 50.69 -5.26 -14.22
N THR A 125 50.44 -3.99 -14.52
CA THR A 125 51.46 -3.05 -15.01
C THR A 125 51.88 -2.18 -13.83
N ASP A 126 53.11 -2.38 -13.35
CA ASP A 126 53.79 -1.48 -12.41
C ASP A 126 53.91 -0.08 -13.02
N VAL A 127 53.30 0.92 -12.36
CA VAL A 127 53.55 2.34 -12.67
C VAL A 127 53.70 3.14 -11.37
N ALA A 128 54.97 3.51 -11.13
CA ALA A 128 55.52 4.67 -10.43
C ALA A 128 54.83 5.25 -9.18
N THR A 129 55.56 5.13 -8.06
CA THR A 129 55.49 5.93 -6.84
C THR A 129 55.61 7.44 -7.11
N ALA A 130 54.55 8.18 -6.82
CA ALA A 130 54.59 9.64 -6.65
C ALA A 130 54.78 10.00 -5.15
N PRO A 131 55.47 11.10 -4.81
CA PRO A 131 55.70 11.52 -3.42
C PRO A 131 54.41 11.98 -2.72
N PRO A 132 54.32 11.93 -1.38
CA PRO A 132 53.12 12.35 -0.65
C PRO A 132 52.94 13.86 -0.80
N THR A 133 51.89 14.27 -1.49
CA THR A 133 51.40 15.65 -1.47
C THR A 133 50.42 15.79 -0.31
N LEU A 134 50.64 16.81 0.52
CA LEU A 134 49.83 17.12 1.70
C LEU A 134 48.36 17.29 1.29
N SER A 135 47.48 16.49 1.89
CA SER A 135 46.04 16.63 1.77
C SER A 135 45.61 18.01 2.30
N PRO A 136 44.94 18.87 1.52
CA PRO A 136 44.39 20.10 2.06
C PRO A 136 43.30 19.73 3.07
N THR A 137 43.49 20.18 4.32
CA THR A 137 42.48 20.16 5.38
C THR A 137 41.15 20.67 4.83
N ALA A 138 40.12 19.83 4.84
CA ALA A 138 38.75 20.20 4.51
C ALA A 138 38.36 21.38 5.41
N THR A 139 38.33 22.58 4.81
CA THR A 139 37.77 23.76 5.44
C THR A 139 36.26 23.55 5.42
N GLN A 140 35.66 23.40 6.60
CA GLN A 140 34.21 23.39 6.74
C GLN A 140 33.68 24.76 6.33
N THR A 141 33.33 24.91 5.07
CA THR A 141 32.49 25.99 4.59
C THR A 141 31.12 25.73 5.19
N SER A 142 30.70 26.55 6.16
CA SER A 142 29.34 26.52 6.68
C SER A 142 28.37 26.64 5.51
N ASN A 143 27.64 25.56 5.24
CA ASN A 143 26.50 25.56 4.34
C ASN A 143 25.62 26.74 4.73
N PRO A 144 25.20 27.62 3.80
CA PRO A 144 24.26 28.68 4.16
C PRO A 144 23.07 28.02 4.83
N THR A 145 22.69 28.54 5.99
CA THR A 145 21.43 28.19 6.64
C THR A 145 20.35 28.41 5.61
N GLU A 146 19.79 27.32 5.08
CA GLU A 146 18.57 27.38 4.30
C GLU A 146 17.59 28.14 5.18
N THR A 147 17.20 29.32 4.69
CA THR A 147 16.02 29.99 5.19
C THR A 147 14.93 28.95 5.06
N ALA A 148 14.30 28.56 6.17
CA ALA A 148 13.17 27.65 6.14
C ALA A 148 12.11 28.32 5.27
N THR A 149 12.10 27.97 3.99
CA THR A 149 11.02 28.26 3.07
C THR A 149 9.78 27.73 3.75
N PRO A 150 8.67 28.50 3.81
CA PRO A 150 7.42 28.00 4.38
C PRO A 150 7.20 26.59 3.83
N ILE A 151 6.93 25.64 4.74
CA ILE A 151 6.75 24.23 4.40
C ILE A 151 5.75 24.21 3.25
N PRO A 152 6.18 23.86 2.02
CA PRO A 152 5.24 23.81 0.94
C PRO A 152 4.19 22.77 1.28
N CYS A 153 2.95 23.05 0.91
CA CYS A 153 1.86 22.13 1.18
C CYS A 153 2.19 20.76 0.61
N ALA A 154 2.29 19.76 1.49
CA ALA A 154 2.69 18.42 1.07
C ALA A 154 1.72 17.92 -0.01
N GLY A 155 2.25 17.58 -1.18
CA GLY A 155 1.47 17.06 -2.31
C GLY A 155 0.74 18.09 -3.19
N ASP A 156 0.90 19.40 -2.98
CA ASP A 156 0.38 20.45 -3.89
C ASP A 156 1.34 20.66 -5.07
N CYS A 157 1.23 19.80 -6.08
CA CYS A 157 2.16 19.75 -7.19
C CYS A 157 2.02 20.93 -8.15
N ASP A 158 0.83 21.52 -8.25
CA ASP A 158 0.56 22.63 -9.17
C ASP A 158 0.66 24.02 -8.52
N GLY A 159 0.79 24.08 -7.19
CA GLY A 159 0.91 25.31 -6.41
C GLY A 159 -0.41 26.04 -6.25
N GLY A 160 -1.54 25.31 -6.33
CA GLY A 160 -2.90 25.81 -6.26
C GLY A 160 -3.46 25.98 -4.84
N ASP A 161 -2.64 25.81 -3.80
CA ASP A 161 -3.01 25.84 -2.38
C ASP A 161 -4.07 24.79 -1.98
N THR A 162 -4.27 23.77 -2.83
CA THR A 162 -5.23 22.68 -2.64
C THR A 162 -4.66 21.39 -3.21
N VAL A 163 -4.77 20.28 -2.47
CA VAL A 163 -4.34 18.96 -2.96
C VAL A 163 -5.54 18.22 -3.55
N THR A 164 -5.48 17.94 -4.84
CA THR A 164 -6.47 17.17 -5.60
C THR A 164 -6.20 15.67 -5.52
N ILE A 165 -7.21 14.86 -5.89
CA ILE A 165 -7.05 13.40 -5.97
C ILE A 165 -5.97 13.02 -6.99
N ASP A 166 -5.88 13.74 -8.10
CA ASP A 166 -4.87 13.48 -9.14
C ASP A 166 -3.45 13.67 -8.61
N GLU A 167 -3.25 14.62 -7.71
CA GLU A 167 -1.98 14.83 -7.03
C GLU A 167 -1.68 13.74 -6.01
N LEU A 168 -2.67 13.29 -5.22
CA LEU A 168 -2.50 12.14 -4.32
C LEU A 168 -2.11 10.87 -5.07
N VAL A 169 -2.77 10.59 -6.21
CA VAL A 169 -2.43 9.45 -7.07
C VAL A 169 -1.01 9.59 -7.63
N LYS A 170 -0.61 10.80 -8.01
CA LYS A 170 0.77 11.09 -8.44
C LYS A 170 1.76 10.80 -7.30
N GLY A 171 1.48 11.25 -6.08
CA GLY A 171 2.31 11.01 -4.89
C GLY A 171 2.48 9.52 -4.57
N VAL A 172 1.40 8.74 -4.64
CA VAL A 172 1.47 7.28 -4.46
C VAL A 172 2.35 6.64 -5.54
N ASN A 173 2.25 7.06 -6.79
CA ASN A 173 3.12 6.55 -7.85
C ASN A 173 4.60 6.92 -7.65
N ILE A 174 4.90 8.09 -7.09
CA ILE A 174 6.28 8.46 -6.71
C ILE A 174 6.76 7.58 -5.55
N ALA A 175 5.94 7.38 -4.51
CA ALA A 175 6.28 6.53 -3.36
C ALA A 175 6.52 5.07 -3.74
N LEU A 176 5.83 4.57 -4.77
CA LEU A 176 6.02 3.23 -5.33
C LEU A 176 7.21 3.13 -6.28
N GLY A 177 7.86 4.24 -6.64
CA GLY A 177 8.99 4.28 -7.58
C GLY A 177 8.59 4.22 -9.05
N ASN A 178 7.31 4.41 -9.37
CA ASN A 178 6.81 4.44 -10.75
C ASN A 178 7.02 5.81 -11.40
N LEU A 179 7.10 6.87 -10.59
CA LEU A 179 7.39 8.24 -11.01
C LEU A 179 8.59 8.77 -10.23
N ALA A 180 9.36 9.67 -10.84
CA ALA A 180 10.44 10.35 -10.17
C ALA A 180 9.90 11.49 -9.28
N LEU A 181 10.61 11.76 -8.17
CA LEU A 181 10.24 12.83 -7.22
C LEU A 181 10.22 14.23 -7.88
N ASP A 182 10.98 14.43 -8.95
CA ASP A 182 11.00 15.68 -9.70
C ASP A 182 9.65 16.03 -10.35
N GLN A 183 8.76 15.05 -10.53
CA GLN A 183 7.40 15.25 -11.04
C GLN A 183 6.49 15.95 -10.03
N CYS A 184 6.82 15.87 -8.74
CA CYS A 184 6.16 16.62 -7.68
C CYS A 184 7.04 16.67 -6.41
N PRO A 185 7.97 17.63 -6.33
CA PRO A 185 8.86 17.78 -5.18
C PRO A 185 8.12 18.03 -3.86
N GLN A 186 6.87 18.51 -3.92
CA GLN A 186 6.07 18.75 -2.72
C GLN A 186 5.70 17.49 -1.94
N PHE A 187 5.90 16.29 -2.50
CA PHE A 187 5.76 15.05 -1.74
C PHE A 187 6.99 14.73 -0.85
N ASP A 188 8.09 15.47 -0.99
CA ASP A 188 9.25 15.42 -0.08
C ASP A 188 9.08 16.40 1.09
N CYS A 189 8.11 16.11 1.95
CA CYS A 189 7.71 16.98 3.05
C CYS A 189 8.80 17.19 4.14
N ASN A 190 9.84 16.35 4.14
CA ASN A 190 10.92 16.37 5.13
C ASN A 190 12.30 16.66 4.52
N GLY A 191 12.37 16.95 3.21
CA GLY A 191 13.59 17.34 2.50
C GLY A 191 14.64 16.23 2.38
N ASN A 192 14.24 14.96 2.46
CA ASN A 192 15.16 13.82 2.43
C ASN A 192 15.25 13.14 1.05
N GLN A 193 14.66 13.75 0.01
CA GLN A 193 14.55 13.25 -1.35
C GLN A 193 13.75 11.93 -1.46
N GLN A 194 12.79 11.71 -0.56
CA GLN A 194 11.92 10.53 -0.59
C GLN A 194 10.47 10.90 -0.25
N VAL A 195 9.53 10.18 -0.87
CA VAL A 195 8.13 10.23 -0.46
C VAL A 195 7.89 9.17 0.60
N THR A 196 7.79 9.61 1.85
CA THR A 196 7.45 8.72 2.97
C THR A 196 5.93 8.62 3.16
N VAL A 197 5.48 7.59 3.86
CA VAL A 197 4.06 7.44 4.23
C VAL A 197 3.57 8.64 5.03
N ASP A 198 4.43 9.22 5.90
CA ASP A 198 4.09 10.42 6.66
C ASP A 198 3.77 11.60 5.73
N CYS A 199 4.55 11.79 4.66
CA CYS A 199 4.27 12.81 3.65
C CYS A 199 2.96 12.56 2.89
N LEU A 200 2.61 11.30 2.60
CA LEU A 200 1.32 10.98 1.99
C LEU A 200 0.15 11.28 2.94
N VAL A 201 0.31 11.00 4.23
CA VAL A 201 -0.71 11.33 5.25
C VAL A 201 -0.88 12.84 5.38
N GLN A 202 0.21 13.61 5.37
CA GLN A 202 0.15 15.08 5.34
C GLN A 202 -0.59 15.60 4.10
N ALA A 203 -0.32 15.03 2.92
CA ALA A 203 -1.01 15.39 1.69
C ALA A 203 -2.51 15.06 1.72
N VAL A 204 -2.91 13.93 2.32
CA VAL A 204 -4.34 13.60 2.52
C VAL A 204 -4.99 14.61 3.47
N ASN A 205 -4.32 15.01 4.55
CA ASN A 205 -4.85 16.03 5.46
C ASN A 205 -4.99 17.39 4.77
N ALA A 206 -4.04 17.75 3.90
CA ALA A 206 -4.11 18.95 3.08
C ALA A 206 -5.23 18.89 2.03
N ALA A 207 -5.51 17.71 1.46
CA ALA A 207 -6.65 17.52 0.56
C ALA A 207 -8.00 17.69 1.29
N LEU A 208 -8.06 17.37 2.58
CA LEU A 208 -9.28 17.47 3.39
C LEU A 208 -9.50 18.87 3.99
N ASN A 209 -8.43 19.57 4.36
CA ASN A 209 -8.48 20.82 5.14
C ASN A 209 -7.90 22.03 4.40
N ASN A 210 -7.49 21.86 3.14
CA ASN A 210 -6.63 22.77 2.37
C ASN A 210 -5.23 22.93 3.00
N CYS A 211 -4.35 23.59 2.26
CA CYS A 211 -2.94 23.79 2.61
C CYS A 211 -2.68 24.76 3.77
N SER A 212 -3.70 25.12 4.54
CA SER A 212 -3.68 26.14 5.60
C SER A 212 -3.80 25.57 7.01
N GLY A 213 -3.65 24.25 7.18
CA GLY A 213 -3.82 23.51 8.43
C GLY A 213 -2.56 23.38 9.26
#